data_AF-A0A3Q9K6L1-F1
#
_entry.id   AF-A0A3Q9K6L1-F1
#
_cell.length_a   1.000
_cell.length_b   1.000
_cell.length_c   1.000
_cell.angle_alpha   90.00
_cell.angle_beta   90.00
_cell.angle_gamma   90.00
#
_symmetry.space_group_name_H-M   'P 1'
#
loop_
_entity.id
_entity.type
_entity.pdbx_description
1 polymer ?
#
loop_
_entity_poly.entity_id
_entity_poly.type
_entity_poly.pdbx_seq_one_letter_code
_entity_poly.pdbx_strand_id
1 'polypeptide(L)'
;MMGLKNAKSTEPGPHAALCEGKDPERYYMVRHAWAVHGVPFEDLQQAMERLKKKMPEKSWKIIKYGPDSSPAKTLELIADSTEKKFSVAVHLLDERKKGRESRIAVSLVSTCYEVPAGKTVTER
;
A
#
# COMPACT_ATOMS: atom_id res chain seq x y z
N MET A 1 5.05 -9.66 -8.17
CA MET A 1 5.60 -9.34 -6.84
C MET A 1 7.03 -8.80 -7.00
N MET A 2 7.44 -7.80 -6.20
CA MET A 2 8.37 -6.71 -6.57
C MET A 2 9.76 -7.09 -7.11
N GLY A 3 10.36 -8.20 -6.69
CA GLY A 3 11.62 -8.71 -7.26
C GLY A 3 12.84 -7.82 -7.02
N LEU A 4 12.95 -7.21 -5.83
CA LEU A 4 14.10 -6.40 -5.41
C LEU A 4 15.07 -7.26 -4.60
N LYS A 5 16.33 -7.35 -5.03
CA LYS A 5 17.40 -8.00 -4.27
C LYS A 5 18.02 -6.96 -3.32
N ASN A 6 18.35 -7.36 -2.09
CA ASN A 6 18.99 -6.52 -1.07
C ASN A 6 18.20 -5.28 -0.60
N ALA A 7 16.93 -5.15 -1.00
CA ALA A 7 16.06 -4.10 -0.46
C ALA A 7 15.72 -4.36 1.01
N LYS A 8 15.57 -3.27 1.76
CA LYS A 8 15.10 -3.24 3.13
C LYS A 8 13.59 -3.00 3.14
N SER A 9 12.91 -3.52 4.15
CA SER A 9 11.52 -3.19 4.44
C SER A 9 11.45 -2.53 5.80
N THR A 10 10.60 -1.52 5.94
CA THR A 10 10.19 -1.06 7.27
C THR A 10 9.45 -2.19 7.98
N GLU A 11 9.45 -2.16 9.30
CA GLU A 11 8.69 -3.12 10.09
C GLU A 11 7.20 -3.04 9.73
N PRO A 12 6.57 -4.15 9.30
CA PRO A 12 5.15 -4.20 9.01
C PRO A 12 4.33 -4.12 10.31
N GLY A 13 3.41 -3.16 10.39
CA GLY A 13 2.53 -2.97 11.55
C GLY A 13 1.06 -2.98 11.16
N PRO A 14 0.42 -4.15 10.98
CA PRO A 14 -1.02 -4.21 10.75
C PRO A 14 -1.76 -3.79 12.02
N HIS A 15 -2.71 -2.87 11.89
CA HIS A 15 -3.50 -2.38 13.01
C HIS A 15 -4.96 -2.15 12.60
N ALA A 16 -5.84 -2.08 13.59
CA ALA A 16 -7.21 -1.62 13.38
C ALA A 16 -7.20 -0.10 13.13
N ALA A 17 -8.01 0.35 12.17
CA ALA A 17 -8.17 1.74 11.80
C ALA A 17 -9.66 2.05 11.60
N LEU A 18 -10.02 3.32 11.71
CA LEU A 18 -11.39 3.78 11.50
C LEU A 18 -11.80 3.71 10.04
N CYS A 19 -13.09 3.44 9.83
CA CYS A 19 -13.70 3.50 8.51
C CYS A 19 -14.16 4.91 8.18
N GLU A 20 -13.63 5.49 7.10
CA GLU A 20 -14.06 6.81 6.63
C GLU A 20 -15.58 6.82 6.35
N GLY A 21 -16.27 7.83 6.89
CA GLY A 21 -17.72 8.00 6.72
C GLY A 21 -18.60 6.94 7.40
N LYS A 22 -18.06 6.11 8.30
CA LYS A 22 -18.82 5.14 9.10
C LYS A 22 -18.70 5.41 10.59
N ASP A 23 -19.66 4.90 11.35
CA ASP A 23 -19.67 4.98 12.81
C ASP A 23 -18.43 4.26 13.39
N PRO A 24 -17.51 4.98 14.06
CA PRO A 24 -16.27 4.41 14.59
C PRO A 24 -16.49 3.44 15.75
N GLU A 25 -17.65 3.46 16.40
CA GLU A 25 -18.00 2.49 17.44
C GLU A 25 -18.50 1.16 16.86
N ARG A 26 -18.98 1.18 15.61
CA ARG A 26 -19.58 0.03 14.95
C ARG A 26 -18.73 -0.57 13.86
N TYR A 27 -17.83 0.19 13.24
CA TYR A 27 -17.06 -0.26 12.09
C TYR A 27 -15.57 0.00 12.23
N TYR A 28 -14.77 -0.96 11.77
CA TYR A 28 -13.33 -0.84 11.66
C TYR A 28 -12.81 -1.46 10.38
N MET A 29 -11.61 -1.07 9.97
CA MET A 29 -10.85 -1.76 8.92
C MET A 29 -9.49 -2.17 9.46
N VAL A 30 -8.86 -3.14 8.79
CA VAL A 30 -7.45 -3.43 8.99
C VAL A 30 -6.66 -2.57 8.03
N ARG A 31 -5.72 -1.80 8.57
CA ARG A 31 -4.73 -1.06 7.79
C ARG A 31 -3.36 -1.67 8.02
N HIS A 32 -2.61 -1.83 6.94
CA HIS A 32 -1.25 -2.34 6.98
C HIS A 32 -0.38 -1.53 6.03
N ALA A 33 0.46 -0.67 6.61
CA ALA A 33 1.36 0.19 5.86
C ALA A 33 2.82 -0.24 6.09
N TRP A 34 3.60 -0.26 5.02
CA TRP A 34 5.04 -0.49 5.09
C TRP A 34 5.72 0.16 3.89
N ALA A 35 7.05 0.26 3.91
CA ALA A 35 7.83 0.77 2.79
C ALA A 35 9.01 -0.14 2.47
N VAL A 36 9.38 -0.18 1.18
CA VAL A 36 10.57 -0.89 0.68
C VAL A 36 11.58 0.13 0.16
N HIS A 37 12.83 0.03 0.58
CA HIS A 37 13.91 0.98 0.31
C HIS A 37 15.28 0.27 0.29
N GLY A 38 16.41 0.96 0.31
CA GLY A 38 17.75 0.35 0.38
C GLY A 38 18.38 0.01 -0.96
N VAL A 39 17.78 0.43 -2.07
CA VAL A 39 18.19 0.08 -3.44
C VAL A 39 18.10 1.31 -4.36
N PRO A 40 18.82 1.32 -5.50
CA PRO A 40 18.72 2.38 -6.49
C PRO A 40 17.27 2.68 -6.90
N PHE A 41 17.00 3.95 -7.23
CA PHE A 41 15.65 4.38 -7.60
C PHE A 41 15.13 3.67 -8.85
N GLU A 42 16.02 3.39 -9.79
CA GLU A 42 15.75 2.69 -11.04
C GLU A 42 15.26 1.26 -10.77
N ASP A 43 15.75 0.61 -9.71
CA ASP A 43 15.28 -0.71 -9.30
C ASP A 43 13.87 -0.63 -8.70
N LEU A 44 13.58 0.42 -7.92
CA LEU A 44 12.23 0.70 -7.40
C LEU A 44 11.23 0.96 -8.54
N GLN A 45 11.62 1.70 -9.58
CA GLN A 45 10.80 1.90 -10.78
C GLN A 45 10.51 0.58 -11.49
N GLN A 46 11.52 -0.24 -11.71
CA GLN A 46 11.32 -1.56 -12.32
C GLN A 46 10.45 -2.48 -11.45
N ALA A 47 10.51 -2.34 -10.12
CA ALA A 47 9.63 -3.08 -9.22
C ALA A 47 8.16 -2.70 -9.40
N MET A 48 7.84 -1.42 -9.63
CA MET A 48 6.47 -0.97 -9.96
C MET A 48 5.97 -1.60 -11.27
N GLU A 49 6.80 -1.63 -12.31
CA GLU A 49 6.45 -2.28 -13.58
C GLU A 49 6.23 -3.79 -13.41
N ARG A 50 7.04 -4.45 -12.57
CA ARG A 50 6.85 -5.87 -12.24
C ARG A 50 5.58 -6.12 -11.42
N LEU A 51 5.19 -5.20 -10.53
CA LEU A 51 3.90 -5.28 -9.82
C LEU A 51 2.75 -5.22 -10.81
N LYS A 52 2.73 -4.23 -11.70
CA LYS A 52 1.72 -4.08 -12.74
C LYS A 52 1.50 -5.37 -13.54
N LYS A 53 2.59 -6.02 -13.96
CA LYS A 53 2.51 -7.25 -14.76
C LYS A 53 2.03 -8.47 -13.94
N LYS A 54 2.58 -8.65 -12.74
CA LYS A 54 2.40 -9.89 -11.96
C LYS A 54 1.21 -9.89 -11.00
N MET A 55 0.62 -8.74 -10.69
CA MET A 55 -0.53 -8.67 -9.79
C MET A 55 -1.79 -9.32 -10.38
N PRO A 56 -2.15 -9.08 -11.66
CA PRO A 56 -3.27 -9.77 -12.31
C PRO A 56 -3.17 -11.29 -12.29
N GLU A 57 -1.96 -11.85 -12.39
CA GLU A 57 -1.70 -13.29 -12.28
C GLU A 57 -1.97 -13.87 -10.88
N LYS A 58 -2.19 -13.01 -9.88
CA LYS A 58 -2.34 -13.37 -8.46
C LYS A 58 -3.68 -12.88 -7.88
N SER A 59 -4.72 -12.83 -8.70
CA SER A 59 -6.08 -12.46 -8.24
C SER A 59 -6.15 -11.03 -7.70
N TRP A 60 -5.48 -10.10 -8.38
CA TRP A 60 -5.59 -8.66 -8.15
C TRP A 60 -5.99 -7.95 -9.44
N LYS A 61 -7.04 -7.14 -9.37
CA LYS A 61 -7.47 -6.27 -10.45
C LYS A 61 -6.82 -4.90 -10.28
N ILE A 62 -6.03 -4.47 -11.26
CA ILE A 62 -5.48 -3.10 -11.27
C ILE A 62 -6.59 -2.12 -11.63
N ILE A 63 -6.81 -1.16 -10.74
CA ILE A 63 -7.80 -0.09 -10.89
C ILE A 63 -7.13 1.16 -11.48
N LYS A 64 -5.88 1.44 -11.06
CA LYS A 64 -5.11 2.59 -11.52
C LYS A 64 -3.64 2.22 -11.66
N TYR A 65 -3.01 2.70 -12.72
CA TYR A 65 -1.55 2.66 -12.88
C TYR A 65 -1.06 3.87 -13.68
N GLY A 66 -0.12 4.62 -13.14
CA GLY A 66 0.49 5.76 -13.85
C GLY A 66 1.12 6.78 -12.92
N PRO A 67 1.58 7.92 -13.45
CA PRO A 67 2.08 9.04 -12.64
C PRO A 67 1.03 9.54 -11.64
N ASP A 68 1.46 9.77 -10.41
CA ASP A 68 0.64 10.41 -9.38
C ASP A 68 0.53 11.92 -9.58
N SER A 69 -0.27 12.57 -8.74
CA SER A 69 -0.46 14.02 -8.75
C SER A 69 0.61 14.79 -7.98
N SER A 70 1.65 14.12 -7.48
CA SER A 70 2.73 14.77 -6.74
C SER A 70 3.60 15.61 -7.69
N PRO A 71 4.39 16.58 -7.16
CA PRO A 71 5.34 17.32 -7.98
C PRO A 71 6.39 16.43 -8.68
N ALA A 72 6.68 15.25 -8.12
CA ALA A 72 7.61 14.30 -8.72
C ALA A 72 6.97 13.45 -9.82
N LYS A 73 5.62 13.40 -9.88
CA LYS A 73 4.83 12.62 -10.85
C LYS A 73 5.32 11.18 -10.97
N THR A 74 5.64 10.57 -9.84
CA THR A 74 6.16 9.21 -9.75
C THR A 74 5.04 8.19 -9.85
N LEU A 75 5.37 6.93 -10.11
CA LEU A 75 4.37 5.90 -10.37
C LEU A 75 3.52 5.59 -9.13
N GLU A 76 2.21 5.48 -9.35
CA GLU A 76 1.20 4.95 -8.44
C GLU A 76 0.54 3.73 -9.06
N LEU A 77 0.23 2.74 -8.23
CA LEU A 77 -0.58 1.57 -8.56
C LEU A 77 -1.67 1.40 -7.50
N ILE A 78 -2.93 1.32 -7.93
CA ILE A 78 -4.05 0.94 -7.07
C ILE A 78 -4.64 -0.35 -7.61
N ALA A 79 -4.86 -1.33 -6.73
CA ALA A 79 -5.45 -2.61 -7.10
C ALA A 79 -6.35 -3.17 -6.00
N ASP A 80 -7.38 -3.90 -6.41
CA ASP A 80 -8.29 -4.62 -5.52
C ASP A 80 -8.06 -6.12 -5.66
N SER A 81 -8.14 -6.86 -4.56
CA SER A 81 -8.13 -8.31 -4.63
C SER A 81 -9.45 -8.83 -5.19
N THR A 82 -9.39 -9.79 -6.11
CA THR A 82 -10.58 -10.43 -6.69
C THR A 82 -11.09 -11.61 -5.86
N GLU A 83 -10.30 -12.05 -4.87
CA GLU A 83 -10.63 -13.18 -3.99
C GLU A 83 -10.89 -12.74 -2.55
N LYS A 84 -10.21 -11.69 -2.10
CA LYS A 84 -10.28 -11.20 -0.72
C LYS A 84 -10.81 -9.77 -0.71
N LYS A 85 -11.36 -9.33 0.41
CA LYS A 85 -11.89 -7.97 0.59
C LYS A 85 -10.79 -6.99 0.99
N PHE A 86 -9.75 -6.88 0.16
CA PHE A 86 -8.62 -5.95 0.37
C PHE A 86 -8.36 -5.10 -0.87
N SER A 87 -7.91 -3.88 -0.62
CA SER A 87 -7.40 -2.94 -1.61
C SER A 87 -5.99 -2.54 -1.24
N VAL A 88 -5.14 -2.31 -2.24
CA VAL A 88 -3.76 -1.86 -2.04
C VAL A 88 -3.47 -0.64 -2.89
N ALA A 89 -2.86 0.37 -2.28
CA ALA A 89 -2.23 1.50 -2.94
C ALA A 89 -0.72 1.40 -2.78
N VAL A 90 0.01 1.52 -3.89
CA VAL A 90 1.47 1.45 -3.95
C VAL A 90 1.97 2.72 -4.60
N HIS A 91 2.79 3.48 -3.88
CA HIS A 91 3.37 4.74 -4.35
C HIS A 91 4.88 4.63 -4.43
N LEU A 92 5.45 4.99 -5.58
CA LEU A 92 6.86 5.25 -5.69
C LEU A 92 7.14 6.67 -5.19
N LEU A 93 8.01 6.82 -4.19
CA LEU A 93 8.39 8.11 -3.63
C LEU A 93 9.82 8.44 -4.07
N ASP A 94 9.98 9.40 -4.99
CA ASP A 94 11.30 9.96 -5.33
C ASP A 94 11.65 11.07 -4.34
N GLU A 95 12.56 10.75 -3.42
CA GLU A 95 12.98 11.68 -2.37
C GLU A 95 14.41 12.21 -2.59
N ARG A 96 15.04 11.89 -3.73
CA ARG A 96 16.43 12.27 -4.05
C ARG A 96 16.64 13.79 -4.01
N LYS A 97 15.69 14.57 -4.52
CA LYS A 97 15.72 16.05 -4.47
C LYS A 97 15.66 16.62 -3.04
N LYS A 98 15.25 15.81 -2.06
CA LYS A 98 15.17 16.17 -0.65
C LYS A 98 16.35 15.64 0.17
N GLY A 99 17.36 15.06 -0.48
CA GLY A 99 18.49 14.42 0.19
C GLY A 99 18.10 13.19 1.03
N ARG A 100 16.94 12.59 0.75
CA ARG A 100 16.44 11.41 1.45
C ARG A 100 16.44 10.20 0.52
N GLU A 101 16.45 9.03 1.13
CA GLU A 101 16.32 7.78 0.41
C GLU A 101 14.92 7.63 -0.22
N SER A 102 14.90 7.25 -1.49
CA SER A 102 13.66 6.92 -2.20
C SER A 102 13.13 5.54 -1.80
N ARG A 103 11.81 5.36 -1.90
CA ARG A 103 11.15 4.14 -1.43
C ARG A 103 9.85 3.86 -2.17
N ILE A 104 9.40 2.62 -2.10
CA ILE A 104 8.03 2.24 -2.44
C ILE A 104 7.22 2.19 -1.15
N ALA A 105 6.22 3.06 -1.01
CA ALA A 105 5.27 3.01 0.09
C ALA A 105 4.07 2.14 -0.31
N VAL A 106 3.67 1.22 0.57
CA VAL A 106 2.54 0.32 0.37
C VAL A 106 1.52 0.60 1.47
N SER A 107 0.26 0.79 1.07
CA SER A 107 -0.90 0.89 1.96
C SER A 107 -1.90 -0.19 1.56
N LEU A 108 -2.01 -1.23 2.37
CA LEU A 108 -3.03 -2.26 2.26
C LEU A 108 -4.15 -1.96 3.24
N VAL A 109 -5.39 -1.98 2.77
CA VAL A 109 -6.59 -1.81 3.60
C VAL A 109 -7.58 -2.93 3.34
N SER A 110 -8.28 -3.38 4.37
CA SER A 110 -9.45 -4.24 4.20
C SER A 110 -10.69 -3.41 3.88
N THR A 111 -11.78 -4.09 3.53
CA THR A 111 -13.12 -3.54 3.70
C THR A 111 -13.41 -3.23 5.18
N CYS A 112 -14.50 -2.52 5.42
CA CYS A 112 -15.02 -2.29 6.76
C CYS A 112 -15.73 -3.53 7.30
N TYR A 113 -15.39 -3.91 8.53
CA TYR A 113 -16.01 -4.96 9.32
C TYR A 113 -16.79 -4.36 10.48
N GLU A 114 -17.79 -5.09 10.96
CA GLU A 114 -18.51 -4.71 12.19
C GLU A 114 -17.68 -5.07 13.42
N VAL A 115 -17.69 -4.17 14.40
CA VAL A 115 -17.06 -4.38 15.70
C VAL A 115 -17.83 -5.48 16.43
N PRO A 116 -17.16 -6.54 16.92
CA PRO A 116 -17.82 -7.57 17.70
C PRO A 116 -18.46 -7.01 18.97
N ALA A 117 -19.62 -7.56 19.36
CA ALA A 117 -20.34 -7.11 20.55
C ALA A 117 -19.43 -7.10 21.80
N GLY A 118 -19.45 -5.99 22.53
CA GLY A 118 -18.65 -5.80 23.75
C GLY A 118 -17.16 -5.52 23.49
N LYS A 119 -16.76 -5.21 22.26
CA LYS A 119 -15.41 -4.71 21.92
C LYS A 119 -15.47 -3.25 21.49
N THR A 120 -14.37 -2.55 21.69
CA THR A 120 -14.14 -1.19 21.19
C THR A 120 -12.88 -1.19 20.34
N VAL A 121 -12.87 -0.36 19.30
CA VAL A 121 -11.70 -0.22 18.42
C VAL A 121 -10.88 0.93 18.95
N THR A 122 -9.68 0.64 19.43
CA THR A 122 -8.69 1.66 19.78
C THR A 122 -7.70 1.80 18.63
N GLU A 123 -7.60 2.98 18.04
CA GLU A 123 -6.47 3.30 17.15
C GLU A 123 -5.15 3.20 17.94
N ARG A 124 -4.08 2.73 17.28
CA ARG A 124 -2.71 2.74 17.80
C ARG A 124 -1.78 3.40 16.80
#